data_AF-A0A6M0BBI6-F1
#
_entry.id   AF-A0A6M0BBI6-F1
#
_cell.length_a   1.000
_cell.length_b   1.000
_cell.length_c   1.000
_cell.angle_alpha   90.00
_cell.angle_beta   90.00
_cell.angle_gamma   90.00
#
_symmetry.space_group_name_H-M   'P 1'
#
loop_
_entity.id
_entity.type
_entity.pdbx_description
1 polymer ?
#
loop_
_entity_poly.entity_id
_entity_poly.type
_entity_poly.pdbx_seq_one_letter_code
_entity_poly.pdbx_strand_id
1 'polypeptide(L)'
;MATIQEIIKQALNPFDPVTFATGNFWEDPDNGAVNVKSIHQHEINQITSTLSAVNQDHRPRTILLAGDSGSGKSYLLKRLKKQLNQQAFFAYIGPWANSDRIWRYILRETVDSMLKVPEGEQESQLLLWLKSLPAFKKTGWLLNERQQFISDLRASYPGGIHRNKEFFGVLYDLTNPERHHLAYQWLRGEDLVDTPRSLDAGILRTG
;
A
#
# COMPACT_ATOMS: atom_id res chain seq x y z
N MET A 1 -27.98 -8.49 -32.34
CA MET A 1 -27.88 -7.43 -31.32
C MET A 1 -28.55 -7.96 -30.08
N ALA A 2 -27.86 -7.98 -28.93
CA ALA A 2 -28.44 -8.46 -27.68
C ALA A 2 -29.58 -7.53 -27.25
N THR A 3 -30.68 -8.11 -26.79
CA THR A 3 -31.82 -7.36 -26.26
C THR A 3 -31.50 -6.81 -24.87
N ILE A 4 -32.16 -5.72 -24.45
CA ILE A 4 -31.96 -5.09 -23.13
C ILE A 4 -32.12 -6.11 -21.99
N GLN A 5 -33.06 -7.06 -22.11
CA GLN A 5 -33.26 -8.10 -21.10
C GLN A 5 -32.09 -9.10 -21.02
N GLU A 6 -31.44 -9.42 -22.15
CA GLU A 6 -30.26 -10.28 -22.18
C GLU A 6 -29.04 -9.56 -21.58
N ILE A 7 -28.90 -8.26 -21.83
CA ILE A 7 -27.85 -7.43 -21.23
C ILE A 7 -28.03 -7.32 -19.70
N ILE A 8 -29.26 -7.14 -19.21
CA ILE A 8 -29.56 -7.07 -17.77
C ILE A 8 -29.25 -8.40 -17.06
N LYS A 9 -29.48 -9.55 -17.71
CA LYS A 9 -29.19 -10.88 -17.13
C LYS A 9 -27.71 -11.25 -17.15
N GLN A 10 -26.90 -10.60 -17.98
CA GLN A 10 -25.45 -10.79 -18.03
C GLN A 10 -24.70 -9.92 -17.01
N ALA A 11 -25.32 -8.84 -16.52
CA ALA A 11 -24.76 -8.00 -15.49
C ALA A 11 -24.91 -8.66 -14.10
N LEU A 12 -23.85 -8.62 -13.30
CA LEU A 12 -23.89 -9.02 -11.88
C LEU A 12 -25.03 -8.27 -11.17
N ASN A 13 -25.86 -8.99 -10.42
CA ASN A 13 -26.98 -8.39 -9.70
C ASN A 13 -26.44 -7.34 -8.68
N PRO A 14 -26.78 -6.05 -8.85
CA PRO A 14 -26.31 -4.97 -7.97
C PRO A 14 -27.06 -4.92 -6.63
N PHE A 15 -27.97 -5.85 -6.36
CA PHE A 15 -28.69 -5.98 -5.09
C PHE A 15 -28.45 -7.32 -4.40
N ASP A 16 -27.56 -8.15 -4.94
CA ASP A 16 -27.19 -9.41 -4.31
C ASP A 16 -26.20 -9.14 -3.15
N PRO A 17 -26.57 -9.44 -1.89
CA PRO A 17 -25.68 -9.22 -0.75
C PRO A 17 -24.37 -10.00 -0.84
N VAL A 18 -24.34 -11.10 -1.61
CA VAL A 18 -23.15 -11.94 -1.82
C VAL A 18 -22.16 -11.27 -2.79
N THR A 19 -22.64 -10.47 -3.75
CA THR A 19 -21.79 -9.64 -4.63
C THR A 19 -21.42 -8.30 -4.00
N PHE A 20 -22.19 -7.86 -2.99
CA PHE A 20 -21.94 -6.69 -2.15
C PHE A 20 -21.06 -6.97 -0.94
N ALA A 21 -20.26 -8.04 -0.97
CA ALA A 21 -19.29 -8.31 0.07
C ALA A 21 -18.41 -7.06 0.25
N THR A 22 -18.58 -6.40 1.39
CA THR A 22 -17.78 -5.26 1.82
C THR A 22 -16.38 -5.76 2.10
N GLY A 23 -15.59 -5.90 1.03
CA GLY A 23 -14.24 -6.41 1.06
C GLY A 23 -13.21 -5.30 1.19
N ASN A 24 -11.97 -5.74 1.42
CA ASN A 24 -10.77 -4.94 1.22
C ASN A 24 -10.88 -4.18 -0.11
N PHE A 25 -10.70 -2.84 -0.09
CA PHE A 25 -10.82 -2.02 -1.30
C PHE A 25 -9.76 -2.33 -2.37
N TRP A 26 -8.81 -3.22 -2.08
CA TRP A 26 -7.88 -3.82 -3.05
C TRP A 26 -8.45 -5.00 -3.83
N GLU A 27 -9.40 -5.73 -3.27
CA GLU A 27 -9.89 -7.02 -3.80
C GLU A 27 -11.23 -6.88 -4.53
N ASP A 28 -11.93 -5.78 -4.30
CA ASP A 28 -13.20 -5.53 -4.97
C ASP A 28 -12.99 -5.14 -6.43
N PRO A 29 -13.39 -6.00 -7.40
CA PRO A 29 -13.31 -5.64 -8.80
C PRO A 29 -14.17 -4.42 -9.08
N ASP A 30 -13.65 -3.53 -9.92
CA ASP A 30 -14.44 -2.41 -10.44
C ASP A 30 -15.51 -2.95 -11.38
N ASN A 31 -16.66 -3.31 -10.81
CA ASN A 31 -17.79 -3.89 -11.52
C ASN A 31 -18.54 -2.85 -12.40
N GLY A 32 -17.84 -1.82 -12.90
CA GLY A 32 -18.45 -0.78 -13.73
C GLY A 32 -19.57 -0.01 -13.04
N ALA A 33 -19.66 -0.08 -11.70
CA ALA A 33 -20.69 0.62 -10.94
C ALA A 33 -20.56 2.12 -11.21
N VAL A 34 -21.63 2.72 -11.72
CA VAL A 34 -21.68 4.14 -12.06
C VAL A 34 -21.26 4.95 -10.83
N ASN A 35 -20.11 5.61 -10.91
CA ASN A 35 -19.60 6.43 -9.82
C ASN A 35 -20.42 7.73 -9.77
N VAL A 36 -21.44 7.76 -8.92
CA VAL A 36 -22.28 8.95 -8.73
C VAL A 36 -21.50 9.96 -7.88
N LYS A 37 -20.94 10.97 -8.55
CA LYS A 37 -20.01 11.93 -7.94
C LYS A 37 -20.56 12.63 -6.69
N SER A 38 -21.87 12.85 -6.58
CA SER A 38 -22.50 13.55 -5.44
C SER A 38 -22.49 12.75 -4.13
N ILE A 39 -22.46 11.41 -4.17
CA ILE A 39 -22.58 10.58 -2.98
C ILE A 39 -21.33 10.68 -2.09
N HIS A 40 -21.46 11.14 -0.85
CA HIS A 40 -20.33 11.38 0.07
C HIS A 40 -19.34 12.49 -0.37
N GLN A 41 -19.74 13.40 -1.27
CA GLN A 41 -18.83 14.44 -1.75
C GLN A 41 -18.37 15.39 -0.63
N HIS A 42 -19.23 15.62 0.36
CA HIS A 42 -18.90 16.43 1.54
C HIS A 42 -17.76 15.78 2.35
N GLU A 43 -17.87 14.49 2.65
CA GLU A 43 -16.87 13.73 3.42
C GLU A 43 -15.54 13.65 2.65
N ILE A 44 -15.60 13.43 1.33
CA ILE A 44 -14.43 13.44 0.46
C ILE A 44 -13.70 14.79 0.57
N ASN A 45 -14.42 15.91 0.46
CA ASN A 45 -13.83 17.23 0.54
C ASN A 45 -13.14 17.48 1.89
N GLN A 46 -13.75 17.05 2.99
CA GLN A 46 -13.16 17.15 4.33
C GLN A 46 -11.87 16.33 4.46
N ILE A 47 -11.87 15.09 3.95
CA ILE A 47 -10.70 14.21 3.99
C ILE A 47 -9.57 14.76 3.10
N THR A 48 -9.88 15.26 1.90
CA THR A 48 -8.90 15.91 1.01
C THR A 48 -8.31 17.16 1.65
N SER A 49 -9.11 17.98 2.33
CA SER A 49 -8.61 19.14 3.08
C SER A 49 -7.70 18.72 4.23
N THR A 50 -8.04 17.64 4.94
CA THR A 50 -7.21 17.11 6.02
C THR A 50 -5.88 16.58 5.47
N LEU A 51 -5.91 15.86 4.35
CA LEU A 51 -4.69 15.39 3.67
C LEU A 51 -3.80 16.55 3.22
N SER A 52 -4.40 17.63 2.72
CA SER A 52 -3.67 18.84 2.34
C SER A 52 -2.96 19.47 3.55
N ALA A 53 -3.60 19.49 4.72
CA ALA A 53 -2.98 19.96 5.96
C ALA A 53 -1.80 19.08 6.40
N VAL A 54 -1.94 17.75 6.30
CA VAL A 54 -0.84 16.79 6.58
C VAL A 54 0.35 17.04 5.65
N ASN A 55 0.11 17.34 4.37
CA ASN A 55 1.18 17.64 3.42
C ASN A 55 1.91 18.96 3.74
N GLN A 56 1.23 19.92 4.38
CA GLN A 56 1.82 21.21 4.75
C GLN A 56 2.64 21.14 6.03
N ASP A 57 2.15 20.43 7.05
CA ASP A 57 2.77 20.42 8.39
C ASP A 57 3.48 19.13 8.76
N HIS A 58 3.36 18.10 7.92
CA HIS A 58 3.93 16.75 8.10
C HIS A 58 3.55 16.08 9.43
N ARG A 59 2.40 16.45 10.02
CA ARG A 59 1.89 15.86 11.26
C ARG A 59 0.79 14.84 10.96
N PRO A 60 0.81 13.64 11.57
CA PRO A 60 -0.22 12.65 11.34
C PRO A 60 -1.60 13.13 11.82
N ARG A 61 -2.67 12.66 11.17
CA ARG A 61 -4.07 12.93 11.52
C ARG A 61 -4.86 11.63 11.55
N THR A 62 -5.88 11.59 12.39
CA THR A 62 -6.82 10.47 12.49
C THR A 62 -8.22 10.96 12.17
N ILE A 63 -8.92 10.24 11.32
CA ILE A 63 -10.32 10.52 10.94
C ILE A 63 -11.14 9.29 11.30
N LEU A 64 -12.24 9.50 12.02
CA LEU A 64 -13.20 8.46 12.35
C LEU A 64 -14.40 8.55 11.40
N LEU A 65 -14.64 7.48 10.63
CA LEU A 65 -15.82 7.35 9.78
C LEU A 65 -16.95 6.65 10.55
N ALA A 66 -17.86 7.44 11.11
CA ALA A 66 -19.05 6.92 11.80
C ALA A 66 -20.26 6.83 10.87
N GLY A 67 -21.09 5.81 11.04
CA GLY A 67 -22.35 5.65 10.31
C GLY A 67 -22.90 4.23 10.42
N ASP A 68 -24.18 4.06 10.10
CA ASP A 68 -24.88 2.78 10.22
C ASP A 68 -24.36 1.71 9.25
N SER A 69 -24.63 0.44 9.53
CA SER A 69 -24.35 -0.63 8.58
C SER A 69 -25.07 -0.35 7.25
N GLY A 70 -24.40 -0.58 6.12
CA GLY A 70 -24.95 -0.27 4.79
C GLY A 70 -24.92 1.21 4.38
N SER A 71 -24.40 2.13 5.22
CA SER A 71 -24.33 3.57 4.90
C SER A 71 -23.32 3.95 3.81
N GLY A 72 -22.69 2.99 3.11
CA GLY A 72 -21.73 3.26 2.04
C GLY A 72 -20.29 3.56 2.49
N LYS A 73 -19.89 3.29 3.73
CA LYS A 73 -18.51 3.54 4.21
C LYS A 73 -17.43 2.88 3.34
N SER A 74 -17.58 1.61 2.99
CA SER A 74 -16.65 0.91 2.11
C SER A 74 -16.64 1.50 0.70
N TYR A 75 -17.79 1.99 0.23
CA TYR A 75 -17.88 2.72 -1.04
C TYR A 75 -17.13 4.06 -1.00
N LEU A 76 -17.27 4.82 0.09
CA LEU A 76 -16.47 6.03 0.33
C LEU A 76 -14.97 5.74 0.30
N LEU A 77 -14.50 4.68 0.97
CA LEU A 77 -13.08 4.29 0.95
C LEU A 77 -12.56 3.98 -0.46
N LYS A 78 -13.34 3.25 -1.27
CA LYS A 78 -13.01 3.01 -2.69
C LYS A 78 -12.90 4.32 -3.47
N ARG A 79 -13.86 5.24 -3.27
CA ARG A 79 -13.84 6.55 -3.93
C ARG A 79 -12.61 7.37 -3.54
N LEU A 80 -12.25 7.38 -2.26
CA LEU A 80 -11.06 8.08 -1.75
C LEU A 80 -9.80 7.52 -2.39
N LYS A 81 -9.61 6.20 -2.38
CA LYS A 81 -8.48 5.55 -3.07
C LYS A 81 -8.38 6.02 -4.52
N LYS A 82 -9.46 5.93 -5.29
CA LYS A 82 -9.45 6.33 -6.70
C LYS A 82 -9.09 7.79 -6.92
N GLN A 83 -9.67 8.70 -6.14
CA GLN A 83 -9.47 10.14 -6.31
C GLN A 83 -8.11 10.62 -5.81
N LEU A 84 -7.52 9.91 -4.85
CA LEU A 84 -6.31 10.33 -4.15
C LEU A 84 -5.10 9.42 -4.43
N ASN A 85 -5.22 8.41 -5.29
CA ASN A 85 -4.13 7.49 -5.69
C ASN A 85 -2.85 8.23 -6.16
N GLN A 86 -3.01 9.38 -6.80
CA GLN A 86 -1.89 10.20 -7.29
C GLN A 86 -1.28 11.12 -6.21
N GLN A 87 -1.93 11.23 -5.04
CA GLN A 87 -1.54 12.13 -3.95
C GLN A 87 -1.07 11.37 -2.70
N ALA A 88 -1.45 10.11 -2.56
CA ALA A 88 -1.18 9.31 -1.37
C ALA A 88 -1.05 7.83 -1.69
N PHE A 89 -0.34 7.11 -0.82
CA PHE A 89 -0.32 5.65 -0.79
C PHE A 89 -1.36 5.14 0.23
N PHE A 90 -1.95 3.99 -0.08
CA PHE A 90 -3.04 3.39 0.67
C PHE A 90 -2.61 2.07 1.29
N ALA A 91 -2.88 1.92 2.58
CA ALA A 91 -2.84 0.65 3.29
C ALA A 91 -4.23 0.32 3.83
N TYR A 92 -4.71 -0.89 3.57
CA TYR A 92 -5.93 -1.40 4.18
C TYR A 92 -5.56 -2.35 5.30
N ILE A 93 -6.18 -2.16 6.46
CA ILE A 93 -5.94 -2.97 7.64
C ILE A 93 -7.28 -3.56 8.05
N GLY A 94 -7.45 -4.86 7.80
CA GLY A 94 -8.70 -5.57 8.08
C GLY A 94 -8.98 -5.76 9.58
N PRO A 95 -10.22 -6.10 9.96
CA PRO A 95 -10.55 -6.45 11.33
C PRO A 95 -9.84 -7.76 11.74
N TRP A 96 -9.39 -7.84 13.01
CA TRP A 96 -8.76 -9.03 13.56
C TRP A 96 -9.45 -9.48 14.83
N ALA A 97 -9.61 -10.80 14.99
CA ALA A 97 -10.25 -11.38 16.17
C ALA A 97 -9.37 -11.36 17.42
N ASN A 98 -8.04 -11.34 17.27
CA ASN A 98 -7.09 -11.37 18.39
C ASN A 98 -6.10 -10.20 18.30
N SER A 99 -6.02 -9.40 19.36
CA SER A 99 -5.13 -8.25 19.49
C SER A 99 -3.69 -8.61 19.87
N ASP A 100 -3.41 -9.83 20.33
CA ASP A 100 -2.15 -10.21 20.97
C ASP A 100 -0.91 -10.07 20.09
N ARG A 101 -1.08 -9.84 18.78
CA ARG A 101 0.01 -9.56 17.84
C ARG A 101 -0.38 -8.52 16.79
N ILE A 102 -1.26 -7.58 17.13
CA ILE A 102 -1.83 -6.57 16.22
C ILE A 102 -0.75 -5.86 15.38
N TRP A 103 0.40 -5.54 15.97
CA TRP A 103 1.52 -4.89 15.28
C TRP A 103 2.10 -5.72 14.12
N ARG A 104 2.16 -7.04 14.25
CA ARG A 104 2.63 -7.93 13.17
C ARG A 104 1.63 -7.95 12.01
N TYR A 105 0.34 -7.94 12.33
CA TYR A 105 -0.72 -7.86 11.33
C TYR A 105 -0.70 -6.52 10.61
N ILE A 106 -0.61 -5.40 11.35
CA ILE A 106 -0.49 -4.06 10.77
C ILE A 106 0.71 -4.00 9.82
N LEU A 107 1.89 -4.49 10.25
CA LEU A 107 3.08 -4.51 9.41
C LEU A 107 2.83 -5.30 8.11
N ARG A 108 2.34 -6.54 8.23
CA ARG A 108 2.10 -7.41 7.09
C ARG A 108 1.10 -6.81 6.10
N GLU A 109 -0.05 -6.34 6.58
CA GLU A 109 -1.09 -5.74 5.74
C GLU A 109 -0.63 -4.42 5.09
N THR A 110 0.20 -3.65 5.81
CA THR A 110 0.82 -2.44 5.25
C THR A 110 1.74 -2.80 4.10
N VAL A 111 2.64 -3.78 4.28
CA VAL A 111 3.57 -4.21 3.23
C VAL A 111 2.81 -4.82 2.05
N ASP A 112 1.81 -5.67 2.30
CA ASP A 112 0.99 -6.27 1.27
C ASP A 112 0.21 -5.22 0.46
N SER A 113 -0.32 -4.21 1.13
CA SER A 113 -0.97 -3.07 0.47
C SER A 113 0.04 -2.24 -0.35
N MET A 114 1.23 -1.96 0.20
CA MET A 114 2.27 -1.20 -0.50
C MET A 114 2.79 -1.92 -1.76
N LEU A 115 2.66 -3.24 -1.84
CA LEU A 115 3.00 -3.99 -3.06
C LEU A 115 1.90 -4.03 -4.11
N LYS A 116 0.69 -3.56 -3.80
CA LYS A 116 -0.37 -3.40 -4.81
C LYS A 116 0.03 -2.31 -5.81
N VAL A 117 -0.35 -2.53 -7.06
CA VAL A 117 -0.20 -1.56 -8.15
C VAL A 117 -1.45 -0.66 -8.15
N PRO A 118 -1.29 0.67 -8.00
CA PRO A 118 -2.41 1.61 -8.12
C PRO A 118 -3.04 1.58 -9.52
N GLU A 119 -4.31 1.98 -9.58
CA GLU A 119 -5.02 2.11 -10.87
C GLU A 119 -4.32 3.14 -11.77
N GLY A 120 -3.99 2.75 -12.99
CA GLY A 120 -3.29 3.60 -13.98
C GLY A 120 -1.77 3.54 -13.91
N GLU A 121 -1.20 2.87 -12.90
CA GLU A 121 0.26 2.73 -12.72
C GLU A 121 0.76 1.36 -13.22
N GLN A 122 2.07 1.27 -13.50
CA GLN A 122 2.73 0.02 -13.88
C GLN A 122 3.53 -0.61 -12.74
N GLU A 123 3.76 0.15 -11.67
CA GLU A 123 4.62 -0.24 -10.55
C GLU A 123 3.84 -0.22 -9.24
N SER A 124 4.33 -0.97 -8.26
CA SER A 124 3.73 -0.99 -6.93
C SER A 124 3.84 0.35 -6.23
N GLN A 125 2.91 0.62 -5.29
CA GLN A 125 2.97 1.82 -4.42
C GLN A 125 4.34 1.97 -3.74
N LEU A 126 4.96 0.86 -3.36
CA LEU A 126 6.26 0.83 -2.72
C LEU A 126 7.37 1.33 -3.64
N LEU A 127 7.40 0.89 -4.90
CA LEU A 127 8.37 1.36 -5.88
C LEU A 127 8.14 2.82 -6.23
N LEU A 128 6.89 3.23 -6.41
CA LEU A 128 6.52 4.63 -6.65
C LEU A 128 6.94 5.52 -5.46
N TRP A 129 6.71 5.06 -4.23
CA TRP A 129 7.17 5.74 -3.02
C TRP A 129 8.68 5.87 -2.99
N LEU A 130 9.42 4.78 -3.22
CA LEU A 130 10.90 4.79 -3.25
C LEU A 130 11.41 5.82 -4.27
N LYS A 131 10.87 5.81 -5.50
CA LYS A 131 11.22 6.77 -6.56
C LYS A 131 10.87 8.22 -6.20
N SER A 132 9.87 8.44 -5.36
CA SER A 132 9.47 9.78 -4.91
C SER A 132 10.45 10.39 -3.91
N LEU A 133 11.26 9.59 -3.22
CA LEU A 133 12.17 10.05 -2.18
C LEU A 133 13.26 10.95 -2.76
N PRO A 134 13.62 12.07 -2.09
CA PRO A 134 14.67 12.97 -2.56
C PRO A 134 16.02 12.28 -2.81
N ALA A 135 16.33 11.24 -2.02
CA ALA A 135 17.52 10.41 -2.17
C ALA A 135 17.54 9.62 -3.49
N PHE A 136 16.39 9.33 -4.09
CA PHE A 136 16.29 8.66 -5.39
C PHE A 136 16.21 9.65 -6.56
N LYS A 137 15.76 10.88 -6.32
CA LYS A 137 15.67 11.92 -7.38
C LYS A 137 17.03 12.49 -7.76
N LYS A 138 18.01 12.47 -6.85
CA LYS A 138 19.34 13.05 -7.08
C LYS A 138 20.23 12.20 -7.97
N THR A 139 19.84 10.96 -8.25
CA THR A 139 20.80 9.90 -8.53
C THR A 139 20.14 8.81 -9.38
N GLY A 140 20.56 8.65 -10.63
CA GLY A 140 20.05 7.65 -11.59
C GLY A 140 20.44 6.19 -11.26
N TRP A 141 20.28 5.79 -10.00
CA TRP A 141 21.02 4.70 -9.34
C TRP A 141 20.36 3.33 -9.37
N LEU A 142 19.53 3.05 -10.37
CA LEU A 142 19.07 1.68 -10.61
C LEU A 142 20.23 0.68 -10.85
N LEU A 143 21.50 1.15 -10.93
CA LEU A 143 22.59 0.34 -11.46
C LEU A 143 23.90 0.28 -10.68
N ASN A 144 24.24 1.08 -9.64
CA ASN A 144 25.51 0.85 -8.94
C ASN A 144 25.57 1.30 -7.46
N GLU A 145 26.14 0.41 -6.64
CA GLU A 145 26.58 0.52 -5.24
C GLU A 145 25.51 0.60 -4.13
N ARG A 146 24.98 -0.57 -3.78
CA ARG A 146 24.15 -0.82 -2.57
C ARG A 146 24.67 -0.14 -1.29
N GLN A 147 26.00 -0.08 -1.10
CA GLN A 147 26.58 0.55 0.09
C GLN A 147 26.38 2.06 0.09
N GLN A 148 26.58 2.70 -1.06
CA GLN A 148 26.35 4.12 -1.21
C GLN A 148 24.86 4.46 -1.03
N PHE A 149 23.97 3.63 -1.59
CA PHE A 149 22.52 3.74 -1.38
C PHE A 149 22.14 3.74 0.11
N ILE A 150 22.66 2.76 0.86
CA ILE A 150 22.41 2.65 2.30
C ILE A 150 23.01 3.87 3.03
N SER A 151 24.21 4.30 2.65
CA SER A 151 24.88 5.46 3.26
C SER A 151 24.05 6.73 3.11
N ASP A 152 23.58 7.03 1.89
CA ASP A 152 22.84 8.25 1.58
C ASP A 152 21.49 8.32 2.30
N LEU A 153 20.78 7.18 2.39
CA LEU A 153 19.53 7.11 3.14
C LEU A 153 19.75 7.22 4.65
N ARG A 154 20.82 6.63 5.20
CA ARG A 154 21.16 6.80 6.63
C ARG A 154 21.53 8.24 6.94
N ALA A 155 22.20 8.93 6.03
CA ALA A 155 22.51 10.36 6.18
C ALA A 155 21.24 11.22 6.11
N SER A 156 20.31 10.88 5.22
CA SER A 156 19.03 11.60 5.06
C SER A 156 18.04 11.36 6.19
N TYR A 157 18.09 10.17 6.82
CA TYR A 157 17.18 9.73 7.89
C TYR A 157 17.99 9.21 9.10
N PRO A 158 18.60 10.10 9.90
CA PRO A 158 19.57 9.72 10.92
C PRO A 158 18.95 9.04 12.17
N GLY A 159 17.64 9.14 12.38
CA GLY A 159 16.97 8.63 13.57
C GLY A 159 15.60 8.01 13.29
N GLY A 160 15.07 7.28 14.28
CA GLY A 160 13.71 6.71 14.24
C GLY A 160 13.56 5.39 13.47
N ILE A 161 14.62 4.89 12.83
CA ILE A 161 14.59 3.64 12.05
C ILE A 161 15.46 2.57 12.76
N HIS A 162 14.81 1.54 13.28
CA HIS A 162 15.49 0.37 13.85
C HIS A 162 16.16 -0.46 12.75
N ARG A 163 17.38 -1.00 13.00
CA ARG A 163 18.16 -1.77 12.01
C ARG A 163 18.24 -1.05 10.66
N ASN A 164 18.58 0.24 10.68
CA ASN A 164 18.51 1.10 9.50
C ASN A 164 19.38 0.61 8.33
N LYS A 165 20.55 0.01 8.60
CA LYS A 165 21.43 -0.56 7.57
C LYS A 165 20.73 -1.71 6.84
N GLU A 166 20.13 -2.63 7.58
CA GLU A 166 19.40 -3.78 7.06
C GLU A 166 18.13 -3.33 6.33
N PHE A 167 17.35 -2.44 6.95
CA PHE A 167 16.12 -1.91 6.39
C PHE A 167 16.36 -1.25 5.02
N PHE A 168 17.33 -0.33 4.92
CA PHE A 168 17.66 0.29 3.64
C PHE A 168 18.27 -0.72 2.66
N GLY A 169 19.05 -1.68 3.13
CA GLY A 169 19.54 -2.76 2.29
C GLY A 169 18.40 -3.56 1.66
N VAL A 170 17.35 -3.86 2.42
CA VAL A 170 16.15 -4.55 1.94
C VAL A 170 15.37 -3.70 0.94
N LEU A 171 15.25 -2.39 1.17
CA LEU A 171 14.63 -1.48 0.19
C LEU A 171 15.40 -1.44 -1.13
N TYR A 172 16.72 -1.55 -1.11
CA TYR A 172 17.53 -1.72 -2.32
C TYR A 172 17.28 -3.08 -2.97
N ASP A 173 17.26 -4.15 -2.18
CA ASP A 173 17.08 -5.51 -2.69
C ASP A 173 15.69 -5.70 -3.35
N LEU A 174 14.68 -4.88 -3.02
CA LEU A 174 13.39 -4.81 -3.73
C LEU A 174 13.50 -4.32 -5.18
N THR A 175 14.50 -3.52 -5.54
CA THR A 175 14.67 -3.08 -6.94
C THR A 175 15.35 -4.14 -7.80
N ASN A 176 15.79 -5.26 -7.21
CA ASN A 176 16.42 -6.38 -7.90
C ASN A 176 15.43 -7.56 -8.02
N PRO A 177 15.06 -7.98 -9.25
CA PRO A 177 14.14 -9.09 -9.46
C PRO A 177 14.53 -10.39 -8.75
N GLU A 178 15.82 -10.71 -8.63
CA GLU A 178 16.30 -11.94 -8.00
C GLU A 178 16.13 -11.94 -6.48
N ARG A 179 16.17 -10.76 -5.86
CA ARG A 179 16.10 -10.60 -4.39
C ARG A 179 14.76 -10.09 -3.91
N HIS A 180 13.90 -9.64 -4.82
CA HIS A 180 12.59 -9.06 -4.54
C HIS A 180 11.76 -9.90 -3.57
N HIS A 181 11.72 -11.23 -3.77
CA HIS A 181 10.93 -12.13 -2.93
C HIS A 181 11.43 -12.17 -1.47
N LEU A 182 12.75 -12.28 -1.25
CA LEU A 182 13.34 -12.30 0.08
C LEU A 182 13.20 -10.94 0.78
N ALA A 183 13.42 -9.86 0.03
CA ALA A 183 13.24 -8.50 0.53
C ALA A 183 11.78 -8.26 0.99
N TYR A 184 10.81 -8.76 0.23
CA TYR A 184 9.40 -8.74 0.61
C TYR A 184 9.11 -9.51 1.90
N GLN A 185 9.57 -10.77 2.02
CA GLN A 185 9.36 -11.60 3.21
C GLN A 185 9.93 -10.94 4.46
N TRP A 186 11.12 -10.36 4.34
CA TRP A 186 11.75 -9.63 5.43
C TRP A 186 10.91 -8.42 5.86
N LEU A 187 10.41 -7.61 4.91
CA LEU A 187 9.56 -6.44 5.21
C LEU A 187 8.25 -6.83 5.91
N ARG A 188 7.63 -7.94 5.53
CA ARG A 188 6.45 -8.49 6.22
C ARG A 188 6.73 -9.00 7.63
N GLY A 189 8.00 -9.12 8.00
CA GLY A 189 8.44 -9.67 9.27
C GLY A 189 8.30 -11.20 9.35
N GLU A 190 8.37 -11.92 8.23
CA GLU A 190 8.33 -13.40 8.21
C GLU A 190 9.60 -14.03 8.79
N ASP A 191 10.75 -13.34 8.68
CA ASP A 191 12.05 -13.77 9.23
C ASP A 191 12.27 -13.40 10.72
N LEU A 192 11.24 -12.93 11.43
CA LEU A 192 11.36 -12.55 12.85
C LEU A 192 11.36 -13.74 13.82
N VAL A 193 11.64 -14.96 13.35
CA VAL A 193 11.94 -16.10 14.22
C VAL A 193 13.38 -15.94 14.70
N ASP A 194 13.60 -15.92 16.01
CA ASP A 194 14.88 -15.67 16.68
C ASP A 194 16.07 -16.39 16.03
N THR A 195 16.76 -15.76 15.09
CA THR A 195 18.17 -16.07 14.76
C THR A 195 18.75 -14.97 13.86
N PRO A 196 19.91 -14.38 14.21
CA PRO A 196 20.59 -13.45 13.34
C PRO A 196 21.30 -14.26 12.23
N ARG A 197 20.64 -14.47 11.11
CA ARG A 197 21.35 -14.80 9.87
C ARG A 197 21.37 -13.54 9.01
N SER A 198 22.55 -12.95 8.96
CA SER A 198 22.90 -11.95 7.96
C SER A 198 22.53 -12.48 6.57
N LEU A 199 21.90 -11.61 5.78
CA LEU A 199 21.65 -11.81 4.34
C LEU A 199 22.96 -11.98 3.51
N ASP A 200 24.12 -12.04 4.16
CA ASP A 200 25.44 -12.19 3.55
C ASP A 200 25.89 -13.66 3.41
N ALA A 201 25.16 -14.63 3.98
CA ALA A 201 25.61 -16.04 4.01
C ALA A 201 25.29 -16.87 2.75
N GLY A 202 24.70 -16.29 1.70
CA GLY A 202 24.19 -17.04 0.55
C GLY A 202 25.03 -17.01 -0.74
N ILE A 203 26.08 -16.18 -0.85
CA ILE A 203 26.74 -15.91 -2.16
C ILE A 203 28.21 -16.37 -2.22
N LEU A 204 28.72 -17.11 -1.24
CA LEU A 204 30.06 -17.68 -1.33
C LEU A 204 30.06 -19.15 -0.90
N ARG A 205 29.82 -20.05 -1.87
CA ARG A 205 30.42 -21.40 -1.98
C ARG A 205 29.79 -22.18 -3.14
N THR A 206 30.36 -21.98 -4.33
CA THR A 206 30.63 -23.09 -5.27
C THR A 206 31.93 -22.73 -5.98
N GLY A 207 33.04 -23.22 -5.41
CA GLY A 207 34.21 -23.58 -6.21
C GLY A 207 34.06 -25.01 -6.67
#